data_AF-A0A4R6AP09-F1
#
_entry.id   AF-A0A4R6AP09-F1
#
_cell.length_a   1.000
_cell.length_b   1.000
_cell.length_c   1.000
_cell.angle_alpha   90.00
_cell.angle_beta   90.00
_cell.angle_gamma   90.00
#
_symmetry.space_group_name_H-M   'P 1'
#
loop_
_entity.id
_entity.type
_entity.pdbx_description
1 polymer ?
#
loop_
_entity_poly.entity_id
_entity_poly.type
_entity_poly.pdbx_seq_one_letter_code
_entity_poly.pdbx_strand_id
1 'polypeptide(L)'
;MADRFSGGGLTITVRNYALPGGLILLLAACSVSENPADGGFISGVSGLSSGTYDQRIDEKTAAVETERQRQAQLTAELSGLEAEYAELQRQIIAQRSQAAAAGKPIPASLDADVRATLAASPSGSTDAARLENYRKAVADARKLSNQLANI
;
A
#
# COMPACT_ATOMS: atom_id res chain seq x y z
N MET A 1 -10.35 2.66 48.72
CA MET A 1 -9.10 3.43 48.56
C MET A 1 -9.40 4.50 47.52
N ALA A 2 -9.99 5.63 47.91
CA ALA A 2 -9.37 6.75 48.62
C ALA A 2 -8.32 7.45 47.74
N ASP A 3 -8.68 8.69 47.41
CA ASP A 3 -7.93 9.75 46.76
C ASP A 3 -6.47 9.87 47.21
N ARG A 4 -5.61 10.37 46.31
CA ARG A 4 -4.75 11.55 46.49
C ARG A 4 -3.52 11.55 45.56
N PHE A 5 -3.48 12.53 44.67
CA PHE A 5 -2.30 13.32 44.32
C PHE A 5 -2.85 14.68 43.89
N SER A 6 -3.02 15.68 44.78
CA SER A 6 -2.00 16.42 45.53
C SER A 6 -0.94 17.06 44.65
N GLY A 7 -1.18 18.33 44.30
CA GLY A 7 -0.15 19.34 44.47
C GLY A 7 0.38 20.01 43.20
N GLY A 8 0.20 21.32 43.14
CA GLY A 8 1.27 22.22 42.70
C GLY A 8 1.04 22.90 41.36
N GLY A 9 0.33 24.04 41.39
CA GLY A 9 0.31 24.96 40.26
C GLY A 9 1.66 25.60 39.99
N LEU A 10 1.89 25.96 38.73
CA LEU A 10 2.77 27.06 38.37
C LEU A 10 2.06 27.89 37.29
N THR A 11 1.41 28.95 37.76
CA THR A 11 0.97 30.10 36.96
C THR A 11 2.16 30.70 36.21
N ILE A 12 2.17 30.62 34.87
CA ILE A 12 3.05 31.43 34.04
C ILE A 12 2.30 32.71 33.68
N THR A 13 2.45 33.72 34.55
CA THR A 13 2.01 35.09 34.31
C THR A 13 3.04 35.76 33.41
N VAL A 14 2.80 35.83 32.10
CA VAL A 14 3.62 36.67 31.21
C VAL A 14 3.16 38.12 31.38
N ARG A 15 4.06 38.90 31.96
CA ARG A 15 3.88 40.29 32.36
C ARG A 15 3.85 41.19 31.12
N ASN A 16 2.70 41.79 30.88
CA ASN A 16 2.46 42.75 29.81
C ASN A 16 3.07 44.11 30.22
N TYR A 17 4.23 44.45 29.66
CA TYR A 17 4.82 45.79 29.82
C TYR A 17 4.26 46.71 28.75
N ALA A 18 3.31 47.55 29.16
CA ALA A 18 3.03 48.82 28.51
C ALA A 18 4.18 49.79 28.81
N LEU A 19 4.66 50.51 27.80
CA LEU A 19 5.02 51.93 27.83
C LEU A 19 5.27 52.40 26.37
N PRO A 20 5.07 53.69 26.08
CA PRO A 20 4.34 54.16 24.92
C PRO A 20 5.20 55.11 24.06
N GLY A 21 4.65 55.52 22.92
CA GLY A 21 5.08 56.72 22.23
C GLY A 21 5.79 56.47 20.91
N GLY A 22 5.26 57.07 19.86
CA GLY A 22 5.95 57.16 18.57
C GLY A 22 5.05 57.15 17.35
N LEU A 23 3.95 57.91 17.35
CA LEU A 23 3.21 58.26 16.13
C LEU A 23 4.04 59.27 15.32
N ILE A 24 4.73 58.84 14.25
CA ILE A 24 5.10 59.73 13.12
C ILE A 24 4.92 58.99 11.79
N LEU A 25 3.97 59.49 11.02
CA LEU A 25 3.77 59.32 9.59
C LEU A 25 5.07 59.55 8.80
N LEU A 26 5.42 58.62 7.91
CA LEU A 26 6.12 58.91 6.66
C LEU A 26 5.59 58.01 5.54
N LEU A 27 4.45 58.43 4.97
CA LEU A 27 4.10 58.13 3.60
C LEU A 27 5.06 58.92 2.70
N ALA A 28 5.98 58.25 2.01
CA ALA A 28 6.51 58.65 0.69
C ALA A 28 7.69 57.75 0.27
N ALA A 29 7.40 56.66 -0.44
CA ALA A 29 8.23 56.15 -1.55
C ALA A 29 7.52 54.96 -2.20
N CYS A 30 6.44 55.25 -2.91
CA CYS A 30 6.02 54.41 -4.03
C CYS A 30 7.14 54.44 -5.07
N SER A 31 7.87 53.34 -5.22
CA SER A 31 8.47 52.97 -6.52
C SER A 31 7.59 51.87 -7.10
N VAL A 32 6.42 52.29 -7.60
CA VAL A 32 5.65 51.49 -8.55
C VAL A 32 6.39 51.67 -9.87
N SER A 33 7.06 50.61 -10.31
CA SER A 33 7.60 50.53 -11.66
C SER A 33 6.41 50.43 -12.61
N GLU A 34 6.24 51.46 -13.43
CA GLU A 34 5.17 51.62 -14.42
C GLU A 34 5.44 50.74 -15.66
N ASN A 35 5.32 49.43 -15.52
CA ASN A 35 4.63 48.64 -16.54
C ASN A 35 3.97 47.38 -15.94
N PRO A 36 2.82 47.51 -15.26
CA PRO A 36 1.98 46.40 -14.83
C PRO A 36 1.02 45.89 -15.94
N ALA A 37 1.10 46.43 -17.16
CA ALA A 37 0.21 46.05 -18.27
C ALA A 37 0.68 44.82 -19.06
N ASP A 38 1.96 44.44 -18.96
CA ASP A 38 2.53 43.32 -19.73
C ASP A 38 2.59 41.98 -18.98
N GLY A 39 2.11 41.90 -17.73
CA GLY A 39 1.79 40.61 -17.09
C GLY A 39 1.98 40.58 -15.57
N GLY A 40 1.11 39.85 -14.86
CA GLY A 40 1.56 39.20 -13.61
C GLY A 40 0.92 39.55 -12.27
N PHE A 41 -0.36 39.94 -12.20
CA PHE A 41 -1.08 39.85 -10.91
C PHE A 41 -2.53 39.37 -11.05
N ILE A 42 -3.33 39.97 -11.94
CA ILE A 42 -4.75 39.61 -12.10
C ILE A 42 -4.92 38.17 -12.65
N SER A 43 -4.06 37.74 -13.57
CA SER A 43 -4.02 36.33 -14.04
C SER A 43 -3.46 35.37 -12.98
N GLY A 44 -2.66 35.88 -12.03
CA GLY A 44 -2.12 35.11 -10.92
C GLY A 44 -3.16 34.81 -9.86
N VAL A 45 -4.03 35.77 -9.48
CA VAL A 45 -5.11 35.54 -8.50
C VAL A 45 -6.32 34.79 -9.07
N SER A 46 -6.67 34.98 -10.35
CA SER A 46 -7.74 34.19 -10.99
C SER A 46 -7.31 32.73 -11.25
N GLY A 47 -6.03 32.52 -11.57
CA GLY A 47 -5.39 31.19 -11.61
C GLY A 47 -5.15 30.57 -10.22
N LEU A 48 -4.89 31.37 -9.18
CA LEU A 48 -4.69 30.88 -7.81
C LEU A 48 -5.96 30.30 -7.20
N SER A 49 -7.13 30.84 -7.51
CA SER A 49 -8.38 30.44 -6.82
C SER A 49 -9.13 29.30 -7.51
N SER A 50 -9.03 29.15 -8.83
CA SER A 50 -9.73 28.10 -9.59
C SER A 50 -8.76 27.01 -10.06
N GLY A 51 -7.66 27.40 -10.70
CA GLY A 51 -6.66 26.48 -11.24
C GLY A 51 -5.96 25.62 -10.18
N THR A 52 -5.76 26.12 -8.96
CA THR A 52 -5.16 25.31 -7.88
C THR A 52 -6.14 24.29 -7.30
N TYR A 53 -7.45 24.55 -7.34
CA TYR A 53 -8.44 23.57 -6.91
C TYR A 53 -8.56 22.45 -7.95
N ASP A 54 -8.72 22.81 -9.21
CA ASP A 54 -8.80 21.85 -10.31
C ASP A 54 -7.52 21.00 -10.38
N GLN A 55 -6.34 21.62 -10.23
CA GLN A 55 -5.08 20.87 -10.15
C GLN A 55 -5.07 19.86 -9.00
N ARG A 56 -5.58 20.20 -7.81
CA ARG A 56 -5.64 19.26 -6.68
C ARG A 56 -6.66 18.15 -6.92
N ILE A 57 -7.74 18.43 -7.65
CA ILE A 57 -8.70 17.40 -8.06
C ILE A 57 -8.06 16.46 -9.08
N ASP A 58 -7.34 16.99 -10.06
CA ASP A 58 -6.62 16.20 -11.06
C ASP A 58 -5.53 15.33 -10.40
N GLU A 59 -4.73 15.89 -9.50
CA GLU A 59 -3.71 15.16 -8.74
C GLU A 59 -4.31 14.01 -7.92
N LYS A 60 -5.41 14.27 -7.21
CA LYS A 60 -6.11 13.23 -6.43
C LYS A 60 -6.74 12.17 -7.33
N THR A 61 -7.31 12.58 -8.45
CA THR A 61 -7.93 11.67 -9.41
C THR A 61 -6.89 10.77 -10.05
N ALA A 62 -5.74 11.33 -10.44
CA ALA A 62 -4.59 10.57 -10.95
C ALA A 62 -4.03 9.59 -9.90
N ALA A 63 -3.93 10.00 -8.64
CA ALA A 63 -3.49 9.12 -7.55
C ALA A 63 -4.46 7.96 -7.32
N VAL A 64 -5.77 8.22 -7.26
CA VAL A 64 -6.80 7.18 -7.11
C VAL A 64 -6.76 6.20 -8.30
N GLU A 65 -6.63 6.71 -9.52
CA GLU A 65 -6.57 5.87 -10.70
C GLU A 65 -5.31 4.99 -10.72
N THR A 66 -4.17 5.53 -10.31
CA THR A 66 -2.93 4.77 -10.15
C THR A 66 -3.09 3.64 -9.14
N GLU A 67 -3.71 3.89 -7.99
CA GLU A 67 -3.95 2.86 -6.97
C GLU A 67 -4.97 1.82 -7.43
N ARG A 68 -6.00 2.21 -8.17
CA ARG A 68 -6.95 1.26 -8.79
C ARG A 68 -6.28 0.33 -9.77
N GLN A 69 -5.41 0.86 -10.64
CA GLN A 69 -4.64 0.06 -11.58
C GLN A 69 -3.73 -0.93 -10.85
N ARG A 70 -3.08 -0.48 -9.78
CA ARG A 70 -2.25 -1.35 -8.93
C ARG A 70 -3.07 -2.48 -8.29
N GLN A 71 -4.23 -2.18 -7.74
CA GLN A 71 -5.13 -3.19 -7.16
C GLN A 71 -5.63 -4.18 -8.21
N ALA A 72 -5.96 -3.71 -9.41
CA ALA A 72 -6.38 -4.57 -10.51
C ALA A 72 -5.25 -5.53 -10.93
N GLN A 73 -4.01 -5.05 -11.01
CA GLN A 73 -2.84 -5.88 -11.32
C GLN A 73 -2.60 -6.95 -10.24
N LEU A 74 -2.64 -6.57 -8.96
CA LEU A 74 -2.47 -7.53 -7.84
C LEU A 74 -3.57 -8.59 -7.85
N THR A 75 -4.81 -8.19 -8.10
CA THR A 75 -5.95 -9.12 -8.19
C THR A 75 -5.78 -10.09 -9.35
N ALA A 76 -5.37 -9.60 -10.52
CA ALA A 76 -5.11 -10.43 -11.69
C ALA A 76 -3.97 -11.43 -11.43
N GLU A 77 -2.86 -10.96 -10.85
CA GLU A 77 -1.72 -11.83 -10.51
C GLU A 77 -2.14 -12.93 -9.53
N LEU A 78 -2.89 -12.57 -8.49
CA LEU A 78 -3.37 -13.53 -7.51
C LEU A 78 -4.29 -14.58 -8.14
N SER A 79 -5.24 -14.16 -8.97
CA SER A 79 -6.13 -15.09 -9.68
C SER A 79 -5.36 -16.04 -10.61
N GLY A 80 -4.27 -15.56 -11.22
CA GLY A 80 -3.38 -16.38 -12.03
C GLY A 80 -2.65 -17.44 -11.21
N LEU A 81 -2.10 -17.05 -10.05
CA LEU A 81 -1.43 -17.98 -9.14
C LEU A 81 -2.39 -19.00 -8.52
N GLU A 82 -3.62 -18.59 -8.20
CA GLU A 82 -4.69 -19.48 -7.73
C GLU A 82 -5.01 -20.56 -8.78
N ALA A 83 -5.20 -20.16 -10.02
CA ALA A 83 -5.46 -21.08 -11.13
C ALA A 83 -4.27 -22.03 -11.36
N GLU A 84 -3.05 -21.51 -11.31
CA GLU A 84 -1.83 -22.30 -11.48
C GLU A 84 -1.65 -23.31 -10.34
N TYR A 85 -1.86 -22.89 -9.09
CA TYR A 85 -1.76 -23.77 -7.93
C TYR A 85 -2.77 -24.90 -8.00
N ALA A 86 -4.03 -24.61 -8.37
CA ALA A 86 -5.06 -25.62 -8.55
C ALA A 86 -4.71 -26.62 -9.67
N GLU A 87 -4.08 -26.17 -10.74
CA GLU A 87 -3.58 -27.04 -11.81
C GLU A 87 -2.46 -27.95 -11.33
N LEU A 88 -1.49 -27.42 -10.59
CA LEU A 88 -0.41 -28.23 -9.99
C LEU A 88 -0.95 -29.27 -9.00
N GLN A 89 -1.95 -28.93 -8.19
CA GLN A 89 -2.59 -29.90 -7.30
C GLN A 89 -3.22 -31.06 -8.08
N ARG A 90 -3.92 -30.78 -9.20
CA ARG A 90 -4.46 -31.83 -10.08
C ARG A 90 -3.36 -32.71 -10.66
N GLN A 91 -2.25 -32.11 -11.11
CA GLN A 91 -1.10 -32.84 -11.64
C GLN A 91 -0.47 -33.75 -10.58
N ILE A 92 -0.28 -33.25 -9.36
CA ILE A 92 0.25 -34.03 -8.23
C ILE A 92 -0.65 -35.23 -7.93
N ILE A 93 -1.99 -35.04 -7.91
CA ILE A 93 -2.95 -36.13 -7.70
C ILE A 93 -2.83 -37.18 -8.81
N ALA A 94 -2.76 -36.74 -10.07
CA ALA A 94 -2.63 -37.62 -11.22
C ALA A 94 -1.32 -38.43 -11.17
N GLN A 95 -0.18 -37.77 -10.94
CA GLN A 95 1.14 -38.42 -10.82
C GLN A 95 1.18 -39.43 -9.67
N ARG A 96 0.65 -39.06 -8.50
CA ARG A 96 0.55 -39.97 -7.34
C ARG A 96 -0.28 -41.21 -7.69
N SER A 97 -1.42 -41.02 -8.36
CA SER A 97 -2.27 -42.15 -8.78
C SER A 97 -1.58 -43.05 -9.81
N GLN A 98 -0.81 -42.46 -10.74
CA GLN A 98 -0.05 -43.19 -11.74
C GLN A 98 1.09 -44.00 -11.12
N ALA A 99 1.84 -43.42 -10.18
CA ALA A 99 2.89 -44.13 -9.44
C ALA A 99 2.31 -45.32 -8.66
N ALA A 100 1.16 -45.14 -8.00
CA ALA A 100 0.45 -46.21 -7.30
C ALA A 100 0.00 -47.33 -8.26
N ALA A 101 -0.58 -46.98 -9.41
CA ALA A 101 -0.98 -47.95 -10.43
C ALA A 101 0.21 -48.72 -11.03
N ALA A 102 1.37 -48.07 -11.14
CA ALA A 102 2.62 -48.69 -11.58
C ALA A 102 3.32 -49.52 -10.48
N GLY A 103 2.77 -49.58 -9.26
CA GLY A 103 3.38 -50.27 -8.13
C GLY A 103 4.68 -49.62 -7.64
N LYS A 104 4.94 -48.36 -8.00
CA LYS A 104 6.12 -47.61 -7.56
C LYS A 104 5.92 -47.13 -6.12
N PRO A 105 6.81 -47.50 -5.18
CA PRO A 105 6.68 -47.05 -3.80
C PRO A 105 6.98 -45.56 -3.69
N ILE A 106 6.03 -44.79 -3.17
CA ILE A 106 6.22 -43.38 -2.84
C ILE A 106 6.84 -43.31 -1.44
N PRO A 107 8.00 -42.65 -1.26
CA PRO A 107 8.60 -42.48 0.07
C PRO A 107 7.62 -41.81 1.04
N ALA A 108 7.60 -42.26 2.30
CA ALA A 108 6.63 -41.77 3.30
C ALA A 108 6.72 -40.25 3.54
N SER A 109 7.92 -39.67 3.45
CA SER A 109 8.12 -38.21 3.54
C SER A 109 7.47 -37.49 2.36
N LEU A 110 7.68 -38.00 1.14
CA LEU A 110 7.10 -37.41 -0.07
C LEU A 110 5.57 -37.50 -0.06
N ASP A 111 5.00 -38.62 0.40
CA ASP A 111 3.55 -38.74 0.55
C ASP A 111 2.98 -37.79 1.62
N ALA A 112 3.71 -37.55 2.70
CA ALA A 112 3.34 -36.55 3.71
C ALA A 112 3.33 -35.13 3.11
N ASP A 113 4.35 -34.78 2.31
CA ASP A 113 4.42 -33.49 1.62
C ASP A 113 3.27 -33.33 0.63
N VAL A 114 2.95 -34.37 -0.16
CA VAL A 114 1.76 -34.37 -1.04
C VAL A 114 0.49 -34.09 -0.26
N ARG A 115 0.26 -34.82 0.83
CA ARG A 115 -0.94 -34.62 1.65
C ARG A 115 -0.99 -33.21 2.25
N ALA A 116 0.15 -32.67 2.68
CA ALA A 116 0.23 -31.31 3.18
C ALA A 116 -0.10 -30.27 2.09
N THR A 117 0.48 -30.39 0.90
CA THR A 117 0.19 -29.49 -0.24
C THR A 117 -1.27 -29.56 -0.68
N LEU A 118 -1.87 -30.76 -0.73
CA LEU A 118 -3.27 -30.92 -1.12
C LEU A 118 -4.25 -30.41 -0.06
N ALA A 119 -3.88 -30.44 1.23
CA ALA A 119 -4.70 -29.89 2.31
C ALA A 119 -4.47 -28.38 2.52
N ALA A 120 -3.35 -27.84 2.05
CA ALA A 120 -3.02 -26.43 2.23
C ALA A 120 -3.94 -25.52 1.43
N SER A 121 -4.45 -24.49 2.09
CA SER A 121 -5.17 -23.36 1.47
C SER A 121 -4.39 -22.07 1.75
N PRO A 122 -3.55 -21.60 0.80
CA PRO A 122 -2.79 -20.36 0.96
C PRO A 122 -3.72 -19.19 1.23
N SER A 123 -3.47 -18.44 2.30
CA SER A 123 -4.31 -17.33 2.73
C SER A 123 -3.46 -16.26 3.42
N GLY A 124 -4.00 -15.06 3.63
CA GLY A 124 -3.29 -13.96 4.27
C GLY A 124 -4.23 -12.81 4.62
N SER A 125 -3.87 -12.02 5.64
CA SER A 125 -4.67 -10.88 6.11
C SER A 125 -4.59 -9.65 5.20
N THR A 126 -3.61 -9.60 4.30
CA THR A 126 -3.43 -8.55 3.30
C THR A 126 -3.22 -9.18 1.92
N ASP A 127 -3.48 -8.42 0.86
CA ASP A 127 -3.27 -8.91 -0.51
C ASP A 127 -1.81 -9.26 -0.79
N ALA A 128 -0.87 -8.48 -0.25
CA ALA A 128 0.56 -8.76 -0.37
C ALA A 128 0.94 -10.09 0.32
N ALA A 129 0.40 -10.34 1.52
CA ALA A 129 0.65 -11.60 2.24
C ALA A 129 0.01 -12.80 1.52
N ARG A 130 -1.22 -12.64 1.01
CA ARG A 130 -1.87 -13.67 0.18
C ARG A 130 -1.02 -14.00 -1.04
N LEU A 131 -0.60 -12.98 -1.78
CA LEU A 131 0.21 -13.13 -3.00
C LEU A 131 1.51 -13.87 -2.72
N GLU A 132 2.23 -13.49 -1.67
CA GLU A 132 3.47 -14.17 -1.27
C GLU A 132 3.23 -15.63 -0.89
N ASN A 133 2.17 -15.90 -0.13
CA ASN A 133 1.83 -17.27 0.26
C ASN A 133 1.47 -18.13 -0.95
N TYR A 134 0.77 -17.58 -1.96
CA TYR A 134 0.49 -18.27 -3.20
C TYR A 134 1.74 -18.52 -4.04
N ARG A 135 2.63 -17.52 -4.19
CA ARG A 135 3.90 -17.69 -4.91
C ARG A 135 4.74 -18.82 -4.30
N LYS A 136 4.83 -18.85 -2.97
CA LYS A 136 5.51 -19.93 -2.24
C LYS A 136 4.83 -21.27 -2.47
N ALA A 137 3.50 -21.35 -2.32
CA ALA A 137 2.75 -22.59 -2.51
C ALA A 137 2.90 -23.16 -3.93
N VAL A 138 2.89 -22.29 -4.96
CA VAL A 138 3.16 -22.66 -6.36
C VAL A 138 4.59 -23.20 -6.51
N ALA A 139 5.59 -22.52 -5.95
CA ALA A 139 6.99 -22.98 -6.03
C ALA A 139 7.17 -24.37 -5.38
N ASP A 140 6.59 -24.57 -4.19
CA ASP A 140 6.64 -25.84 -3.47
C ASP A 140 5.90 -26.95 -4.24
N ALA A 141 4.71 -26.66 -4.78
CA ALA A 141 3.94 -27.61 -5.59
C ALA A 141 4.66 -28.00 -6.89
N ARG A 142 5.32 -27.06 -7.58
CA ARG A 142 6.14 -27.35 -8.76
C ARG A 142 7.31 -28.28 -8.41
N LYS A 143 8.01 -28.01 -7.31
CA LYS A 143 9.10 -28.87 -6.83
C LYS A 143 8.59 -30.28 -6.54
N LEU A 144 7.46 -30.39 -5.85
CA LEU A 144 6.84 -31.66 -5.50
C LEU A 144 6.40 -32.46 -6.74
N SER A 145 5.77 -31.80 -7.71
CA SER A 145 5.41 -32.40 -9.00
C SER A 145 6.65 -32.95 -9.73
N ASN A 146 7.75 -32.20 -9.75
CA ASN A 146 9.01 -32.67 -10.34
C ASN A 146 9.60 -33.86 -9.59
N GLN A 147 9.49 -33.91 -8.26
CA GLN A 147 9.96 -35.06 -7.48
C GLN A 147 9.13 -36.31 -7.78
N LEU A 148 7.80 -36.19 -7.87
CA LEU A 148 6.90 -37.28 -8.26
C LEU A 148 7.06 -37.73 -9.71
N ALA A 149 7.48 -36.85 -10.61
CA ALA A 149 7.78 -37.24 -11.99
C ALA A 149 9.05 -38.12 -12.10
N ASN A 150 9.93 -38.07 -11.10
CA ASN A 150 11.24 -38.73 -11.11
C ASN A 150 11.32 -40.01 -10.26
N ILE A 151 10.21 -40.46 -9.65
CA ILE A 151 10.11 -41.78 -9.02
C ILE A 151 9.75 -42.84 -10.04
#